data_AF-A0A8J6PUB6-F1
#
_entry.id   AF-A0A8J6PUB6-F1
#
_cell.length_a   1.000
_cell.length_b   1.000
_cell.length_c   1.000
_cell.angle_alpha   90.00
_cell.angle_beta   90.00
_cell.angle_gamma   90.00
#
_symmetry.space_group_name_H-M   'P 1'
#
loop_
_entity.id
_entity.type
_entity.pdbx_description
1 polymer ?
#
loop_
_entity_poly.entity_id
_entity_poly.type
_entity_poly.pdbx_seq_one_letter_code
_entity_poly.pdbx_strand_id
1 'polypeptide(L)' 'MNTIIQNILVFSAVALALLFLIRKFFWKKKASKKACGNDNCGCH' A
#
# COMPACT_ATOMS: atom_id res chain seq x y z
N MET A 1 -24.02 -24.83 -10.90
CA MET A 1 -23.46 -23.53 -10.49
C MET A 1 -23.15 -23.60 -9.00
N ASN A 2 -21.87 -23.78 -8.64
CA ASN A 2 -21.50 -23.97 -7.25
C ASN A 2 -21.22 -22.59 -6.61
N THR A 3 -22.23 -22.07 -5.90
CA THR A 3 -22.21 -20.73 -5.27
C THR A 3 -21.07 -20.57 -4.26
N ILE A 4 -20.65 -21.67 -3.63
CA ILE A 4 -19.49 -21.74 -2.73
C ILE A 4 -18.22 -21.21 -3.42
N ILE A 5 -17.92 -21.68 -4.64
CA ILE A 5 -16.68 -21.32 -5.34
C ILE A 5 -16.72 -19.86 -5.82
N GLN A 6 -17.89 -19.37 -6.26
CA GLN A 6 -18.05 -17.97 -6.66
C GLN A 6 -17.90 -17.02 -5.47
N ASN A 7 -18.48 -17.36 -4.31
CA ASN A 7 -18.29 -16.57 -3.09
C ASN A 7 -16.82 -16.49 -2.69
N ILE A 8 -16.08 -17.60 -2.72
CA ILE A 8 -14.65 -17.60 -2.41
C ILE A 8 -13.87 -16.68 -3.36
N LEU A 9 -14.20 -16.68 -4.66
CA LEU A 9 -13.56 -15.82 -5.64
C LEU A 9 -13.89 -14.33 -5.41
N VAL A 10 -15.14 -14.01 -5.10
CA VAL A 10 -15.58 -12.64 -4.82
C VAL A 10 -14.94 -12.11 -3.54
N PHE A 11 -14.96 -12.89 -2.45
CA PHE A 11 -14.35 -12.49 -1.18
C PHE A 11 -12.83 -12.35 -1.29
N SER A 12 -12.15 -13.24 -2.02
CA SER A 12 -10.71 -13.12 -2.24
C SER A 12 -10.37 -11.90 -3.10
N ALA A 13 -11.13 -11.60 -4.16
CA ALA A 13 -10.92 -10.41 -4.98
C ALA A 13 -11.10 -9.11 -4.19
N VAL A 14 -12.15 -9.03 -3.36
CA VAL A 14 -12.38 -7.87 -2.47
C VAL A 14 -11.27 -7.76 -1.43
N ALA A 15 -10.87 -8.86 -0.80
CA ALA A 15 -9.78 -8.87 0.18
C ALA A 15 -8.45 -8.40 -0.44
N LEU A 16 -8.11 -8.88 -1.64
CA LEU A 16 -6.91 -8.45 -2.37
C LEU A 16 -6.98 -6.96 -2.76
N ALA A 17 -8.13 -6.46 -3.19
CA ALA A 17 -8.32 -5.05 -3.51
C ALA A 17 -8.13 -4.16 -2.27
N LEU A 18 -8.71 -4.53 -1.14
CA LEU A 18 -8.53 -3.82 0.13
C LEU A 18 -7.09 -3.87 0.61
N LEU A 19 -6.44 -5.04 0.56
CA LEU A 19 -5.02 -5.18 0.90
C LEU A 19 -4.12 -4.32 0.00
N PHE A 20 -4.40 -4.28 -1.31
CA PHE A 20 -3.67 -3.44 -2.25
C PHE A 20 -3.88 -1.95 -1.97
N LEU A 21 -5.11 -1.52 -1.69
CA LEU A 21 -5.43 -0.14 -1.30
C LEU A 21 -4.71 0.25 0.00
N ILE A 22 -4.79 -0.59 1.03
CA ILE A 22 -4.11 -0.35 2.31
C ILE A 22 -2.60 -0.26 2.09
N ARG A 23 -2.02 -1.21 1.35
CA ARG A 23 -0.60 -1.21 0.99
C ARG A 23 -0.21 -0.01 0.12
N LYS A 24 -1.07 0.49 -0.75
CA LYS A 24 -0.75 1.63 -1.61
C LYS A 24 -0.80 2.96 -0.85
N PHE A 25 -1.81 3.14 0.00
CA PHE A 25 -2.09 4.42 0.64
C PHE A 25 -1.47 4.54 2.04
N PHE A 26 -1.47 3.48 2.84
CA PHE A 26 -0.95 3.49 4.20
C PHE A 26 0.50 3.03 4.29
N TRP A 27 1.01 2.31 3.28
CA TRP A 27 2.44 2.03 3.15
C TRP A 27 3.17 3.21 2.49
N LYS A 28 3.01 4.41 3.06
CA LYS A 28 3.98 5.48 2.85
C LYS A 28 5.28 4.95 3.46
N LYS A 29 6.23 4.51 2.64
CA LYS A 29 7.61 4.32 3.11
C LYS A 29 7.95 5.64 3.80
N LYS A 30 8.14 5.63 5.12
CA LYS A 30 8.91 6.69 5.78
C LYS A 30 10.14 6.83 4.90
N ALA A 31 10.38 8.03 4.36
CA ALA A 31 11.59 8.32 3.63
C ALA A 31 12.70 7.70 4.46
N SER A 32 13.34 6.66 3.92
CA SER A 32 14.54 6.12 4.53
C SER A 32 15.39 7.35 4.75
N LYS A 33 15.77 7.62 6.01
CA LYS A 33 16.84 8.56 6.34
C LYS A 33 18.06 8.06 5.58
N LYS A 34 18.12 8.37 4.28
CA LYS A 34 19.34 8.33 3.51
C LYS A 34 20.15 9.45 4.14
N ALA A 35 21.20 9.03 4.82
CA ALA A 35 22.27 9.90 5.24
C ALA A 35 22.69 10.81 4.07
N CYS A 36 22.26 12.07 4.12
CA CYS A 36 22.90 13.28 3.59
C CYS A 36 21.90 14.45 3.65
N GLY A 37 22.26 15.48 4.43
CA GLY A 37 21.62 16.79 4.36
C GLY A 37 20.76 17.13 5.57
N ASN A 38 21.42 17.53 6.67
CA ASN A 38 20.96 18.62 7.54
C ASN A 38 20.14 19.65 6.74
N ASP A 39 18.99 20.09 7.26
CA ASP A 39 18.05 21.11 6.75
C ASP A 39 18.72 22.46 6.39
N ASN A 40 19.65 22.45 5.44
CA ASN A 40 20.41 23.58 4.92
C ASN A 40 20.74 23.34 3.43
N CYS A 41 19.77 22.82 2.68
CA CYS A 41 19.90 22.68 1.23
C CYS A 41 19.17 23.82 0.51
N GLY A 42 19.73 25.04 0.63
CA GLY A 42 20.11 25.77 -0.58
C GLY A 42 19.15 26.80 -1.19
N CYS A 43 18.44 27.63 -0.43
CA CYS A 43 18.03 28.97 -0.89
C CYS A 43 17.93 29.92 0.32
N HIS A 44 18.55 31.10 0.22
CA HIS A 44 18.51 32.19 1.21
C HIS A 44 17.13 32.86 1.20
#